data_AF-A0A6M1YB96-F1
#
_entry.id   AF-A0A6M1YB96-F1
#
_cell.length_a   1.000
_cell.length_b   1.000
_cell.length_c   1.000
_cell.angle_alpha   90.00
_cell.angle_beta   90.00
_cell.angle_gamma   90.00
#
_symmetry.space_group_name_H-M   'P 1'
#
loop_
_entity.id
_entity.type
_entity.pdbx_description
1 polymer ?
#
loop_
_entity_poly.entity_id
_entity_poly.type
_entity_poly.pdbx_seq_one_letter_code
_entity_poly.pdbx_strand_id
1 'polypeptide(L)'
;MFDEKKRIFFGFEIETLWQDIPKEKKVIEEKNRHITLLFLGENNLSDVEKYLKDLPILDEKIAPVGFFDKCLFLPEKRPRLVAYRVDFLNKKSQIEKFQNQLFEFFQNKKFEIKHNHNFFLPHVTICRNNFDINKWKDSFIKTPLYLKSFNLFESLGGSVYKTLWKKIFVQKPFLEIPHTADIAYLIKGANFSDLLYNSFIALSFKCLSFLNYFKELKDVKTIDDVIINLNEVITKAEIAGEHLPFKAVCFHADIIKKDDIFIWEMIVDV
;
A
#
# COMPACT_ATOMS: atom_id res chain seq x y z
N MET A 1 9.97 -9.87 37.62
CA MET A 1 10.53 -9.14 36.48
C MET A 1 9.62 -7.96 36.23
N PHE A 2 10.16 -6.73 36.24
CA PHE A 2 9.37 -5.56 35.82
C PHE A 2 9.13 -5.68 34.33
N ASP A 3 7.87 -5.60 33.92
CA ASP A 3 7.51 -5.62 32.52
C ASP A 3 8.05 -4.34 31.88
N GLU A 4 8.97 -4.47 30.92
CA GLU A 4 9.67 -3.33 30.35
C GLU A 4 8.70 -2.54 29.46
N LYS A 5 8.57 -1.24 29.72
CA LYS A 5 7.77 -0.36 28.86
C LYS A 5 8.41 -0.26 27.48
N LYS A 6 7.62 -0.49 26.44
CA LYS A 6 8.04 -0.42 25.05
C LYS A 6 7.32 0.70 24.32
N ARG A 7 8.02 1.36 23.40
CA ARG A 7 7.43 2.35 22.50
C ARG A 7 6.77 1.64 21.32
N ILE A 8 5.45 1.43 21.39
CA ILE A 8 4.72 0.54 20.48
C ILE A 8 3.73 1.27 19.57
N PHE A 9 3.50 0.70 18.39
CA PHE A 9 2.52 1.19 17.42
C PHE A 9 2.07 0.10 16.46
N PHE A 10 0.87 0.26 15.91
CA PHE A 10 0.36 -0.55 14.81
C PHE A 10 0.64 0.12 13.47
N GLY A 11 0.97 -0.69 12.47
CA GLY A 11 1.16 -0.21 11.11
C GLY A 11 1.10 -1.31 10.05
N PHE A 12 1.00 -0.89 8.80
CA PHE A 12 1.14 -1.78 7.67
C PHE A 12 2.58 -1.84 7.17
N GLU A 13 3.09 -3.05 6.96
CA GLU A 13 4.24 -3.30 6.11
C GLU A 13 3.77 -3.31 4.65
N ILE A 14 4.58 -2.77 3.74
CA ILE A 14 4.24 -2.63 2.31
C ILE A 14 5.29 -3.27 1.43
N GLU A 15 4.88 -3.63 0.21
CA GLU A 15 5.76 -3.95 -0.91
C GLU A 15 5.61 -2.84 -1.96
N THR A 16 6.71 -2.39 -2.52
CA THR A 16 6.75 -1.34 -3.56
C THR A 16 8.09 -1.41 -4.28
N LEU A 17 8.18 -0.80 -5.47
CA LEU A 17 9.44 -0.59 -6.16
C LEU A 17 10.12 0.67 -5.65
N TRP A 18 10.89 0.56 -4.58
CA TRP A 18 11.61 1.71 -4.04
C TRP A 18 12.52 2.32 -5.11
N GLN A 19 12.25 3.59 -5.44
CA GLN A 19 13.02 4.34 -6.43
C GLN A 19 14.32 4.85 -5.83
N ASP A 20 15.25 5.24 -6.71
CA ASP A 20 16.40 6.03 -6.32
C ASP A 20 15.94 7.33 -5.67
N ILE A 21 16.27 7.48 -4.39
CA ILE A 21 15.94 8.66 -3.60
C ILE A 21 17.18 9.54 -3.42
N PRO A 22 17.01 10.85 -3.16
CA PRO A 22 18.12 11.73 -2.84
C PRO A 22 18.98 11.17 -1.69
N LYS A 23 20.30 11.16 -1.89
CA LYS A 23 21.26 10.71 -0.87
C LYS A 23 21.33 11.73 0.27
N GLU A 24 20.58 11.47 1.34
CA GLU A 24 20.51 12.32 2.53
C GLU A 24 20.93 11.56 3.79
N LYS A 25 21.39 12.29 4.82
CA LYS A 25 22.00 11.70 6.02
C LYS A 25 21.04 10.83 6.86
N LYS A 26 19.73 11.05 6.75
CA LYS A 26 18.71 10.46 7.63
C LYS A 26 17.56 9.85 6.85
N VAL A 27 17.90 9.16 5.77
CA VAL A 27 17.00 8.28 5.03
C VAL A 27 16.64 7.07 5.90
N ILE A 28 15.36 6.71 5.92
CA ILE A 28 14.86 5.50 6.56
C ILE A 28 15.11 4.32 5.63
N GLU A 29 15.78 3.28 6.16
CA GLU A 29 15.99 2.02 5.44
C GLU A 29 14.65 1.40 5.02
N GLU A 30 14.61 0.78 3.83
CA GLU A 30 13.39 0.21 3.25
C GLU A 30 12.66 -0.76 4.16
N LYS A 31 13.39 -1.63 4.86
CA LYS A 31 12.82 -2.60 5.82
C LYS A 31 12.07 -1.94 7.00
N ASN A 32 12.32 -0.66 7.25
CA ASN A 32 11.69 0.13 8.32
C ASN A 32 10.57 1.04 7.81
N ARG A 33 10.35 1.12 6.48
CA ARG A 33 9.30 1.93 5.87
C ARG A 33 7.95 1.23 6.03
N HIS A 34 6.99 1.95 6.61
CA HIS A 34 5.68 1.42 6.96
C HIS A 34 4.64 2.54 6.95
N ILE A 35 3.36 2.17 6.95
CA ILE A 35 2.23 3.09 7.14
C ILE A 35 1.79 2.98 8.60
N THR A 36 1.96 4.03 9.40
CA THR A 36 1.50 4.01 10.80
C THR A 36 -0.02 4.15 10.86
N LEU A 37 -0.70 3.29 11.62
CA LEU A 37 -2.15 3.31 11.82
C LEU A 37 -2.53 3.88 13.19
N LEU A 38 -1.80 3.45 14.22
CA LEU A 38 -2.05 3.86 15.60
C LEU A 38 -0.76 3.82 16.41
N PHE A 39 -0.33 4.96 16.92
CA PHE A 39 0.81 5.02 17.83
C PHE A 39 0.33 5.06 19.28
N LEU A 40 0.68 4.01 20.04
CA LEU A 40 0.25 3.83 21.43
C LEU A 40 1.23 4.48 22.43
N GLY A 41 2.45 4.79 22.01
CA GLY A 41 3.47 5.35 22.90
C GLY A 41 4.11 4.29 23.79
N GLU A 42 4.55 4.70 24.98
CA GLU A 42 5.23 3.81 25.94
C GLU A 42 4.20 3.04 26.78
N ASN A 43 4.12 1.73 26.56
CA ASN A 43 3.20 0.84 27.27
C ASN A 43 3.89 -0.48 27.63
N ASN A 44 3.37 -1.19 28.62
CA ASN A 44 3.79 -2.57 28.87
C ASN A 44 3.27 -3.45 27.72
N LEU A 45 4.12 -4.32 27.18
CA LEU A 45 3.74 -5.19 26.08
C LEU A 45 2.62 -6.15 26.48
N SER A 46 2.68 -6.71 27.69
CA SER A 46 1.67 -7.66 28.18
C SER A 46 0.25 -7.06 28.23
N ASP A 47 0.13 -5.73 28.43
CA ASP A 47 -1.17 -5.06 28.43
C ASP A 47 -1.76 -4.97 27.02
N VAL A 48 -0.94 -4.91 25.98
CA VAL A 48 -1.40 -4.94 24.58
C VAL A 48 -1.64 -6.37 24.10
N GLU A 49 -0.78 -7.31 24.49
CA GLU A 49 -0.86 -8.72 24.05
C GLU A 49 -2.19 -9.38 24.40
N LYS A 50 -2.75 -9.05 25.56
CA LYS A 50 -4.08 -9.52 26.01
C LYS A 50 -5.19 -9.24 25.00
N TYR A 51 -5.05 -8.20 24.18
CA TYR A 51 -6.07 -7.76 23.23
C TYR A 51 -5.79 -8.17 21.78
N LEU A 52 -4.63 -8.76 21.46
CA LEU A 52 -4.25 -9.08 20.08
C LEU A 52 -5.23 -10.03 19.38
N LYS A 53 -5.91 -10.90 20.14
CA LYS A 53 -6.92 -11.83 19.60
C LYS A 53 -8.25 -11.15 19.27
N ASP A 54 -8.55 -10.03 19.92
CA ASP A 54 -9.83 -9.32 19.81
C ASP A 54 -9.72 -8.06 18.96
N LEU A 55 -8.57 -7.82 18.34
CA LEU A 55 -8.35 -6.65 17.49
C LEU A 55 -9.41 -6.60 16.38
N PRO A 56 -9.88 -5.39 16.01
CA PRO A 56 -10.53 -5.25 14.71
C PRO A 56 -9.56 -5.79 13.65
N ILE A 57 -10.09 -6.48 12.66
CA ILE A 57 -9.32 -7.07 11.58
C ILE A 57 -9.83 -6.45 10.29
N LEU A 58 -8.89 -6.02 9.45
CA LEU A 58 -9.19 -5.76 8.05
C LEU A 58 -9.47 -7.10 7.38
N ASP A 59 -10.75 -7.43 7.19
CA ASP A 59 -11.22 -8.71 6.65
C ASP A 59 -11.02 -8.80 5.13
N GLU A 60 -9.77 -8.64 4.71
CA GLU A 60 -9.37 -8.71 3.32
C GLU A 60 -8.60 -10.01 3.08
N LYS A 61 -9.19 -10.88 2.26
CA LYS A 61 -8.51 -12.10 1.81
C LYS A 61 -7.36 -11.79 0.85
N ILE A 62 -7.41 -10.63 0.19
CA ILE A 62 -6.42 -10.17 -0.79
C ILE A 62 -5.80 -8.89 -0.26
N ALA A 63 -4.48 -8.80 -0.29
CA ALA A 63 -3.75 -7.61 0.14
C ALA A 63 -4.21 -6.35 -0.65
N PRO A 64 -4.64 -5.28 0.04
CA PRO A 64 -5.01 -4.03 -0.61
C PRO A 64 -3.85 -3.43 -1.41
N VAL A 65 -4.18 -2.87 -2.57
CA VAL A 65 -3.25 -2.17 -3.45
C VAL A 65 -3.38 -0.66 -3.34
N GLY A 66 -2.37 0.05 -3.82
CA GLY A 66 -2.37 1.50 -3.89
C GLY A 66 -1.15 2.03 -4.61
N PHE A 67 -0.90 3.32 -4.47
CA PHE A 67 0.33 3.94 -4.97
C PHE A 67 0.67 5.19 -4.17
N PHE A 68 1.93 5.61 -4.26
CA PHE A 68 2.33 6.92 -3.77
C PHE A 68 1.91 8.00 -4.75
N ASP A 69 1.06 8.93 -4.31
CA ASP A 69 0.49 9.95 -5.21
C ASP A 69 1.07 11.35 -4.98
N LYS A 70 1.72 11.58 -3.83
CA LYS A 70 2.29 12.87 -3.46
C LYS A 70 3.49 12.74 -2.51
N CYS A 71 4.53 13.54 -2.78
CA CYS A 71 5.60 13.84 -1.83
C CYS A 71 5.14 14.91 -0.82
N LEU A 72 5.21 14.58 0.47
CA LEU A 72 4.78 15.41 1.59
C LEU A 72 5.99 15.87 2.41
N PHE A 73 5.89 17.10 2.92
CA PHE A 73 6.86 17.72 3.81
C PHE A 73 6.16 18.08 5.11
N LEU A 74 6.38 17.30 6.17
CA LEU A 74 5.58 17.37 7.40
C LEU A 74 6.41 17.83 8.62
N PRO A 75 5.87 18.70 9.49
CA PRO A 75 4.67 19.52 9.26
C PRO A 75 4.93 20.60 8.19
N GLU A 76 3.87 21.05 7.50
CA GLU A 76 3.96 21.93 6.32
C GLU A 76 4.78 23.21 6.55
N LYS A 77 4.59 23.89 7.70
CA LYS A 77 5.28 25.16 8.00
C LYS A 77 6.75 25.00 8.40
N ARG A 78 7.12 23.85 8.97
CA ARG A 78 8.48 23.57 9.45
C ARG A 78 8.80 22.10 9.20
N PRO A 79 9.04 21.69 7.94
CA PRO A 79 9.22 20.30 7.60
C PRO A 79 10.36 19.65 8.38
N ARG A 80 10.05 18.54 9.04
CA ARG A 80 11.00 17.69 9.77
C ARG A 80 11.09 16.29 9.17
N LEU A 81 10.20 15.94 8.27
CA LEU A 81 10.26 14.69 7.54
C LEU A 81 9.74 14.84 6.12
N VAL A 82 10.25 13.98 5.26
CA VAL A 82 9.71 13.70 3.93
C VAL A 82 8.90 12.42 4.03
N ALA A 83 7.69 12.43 3.51
CA ALA A 83 6.82 11.27 3.47
C ALA A 83 6.14 11.15 2.11
N TYR A 84 5.82 9.93 1.71
CA TYR A 84 5.02 9.68 0.51
C TYR A 84 3.60 9.32 0.93
N ARG A 85 2.62 10.11 0.46
CA ARG A 85 1.19 9.87 0.70
C ARG A 85 0.75 8.66 -0.09
N VAL A 86 -0.07 7.82 0.52
CA VAL A 86 -0.64 6.62 -0.11
C VAL A 86 -2.08 6.90 -0.53
N ASP A 87 -2.39 6.60 -1.78
CA ASP A 87 -3.75 6.43 -2.28
C ASP A 87 -4.06 4.93 -2.36
N PHE A 88 -5.13 4.50 -1.69
CA PHE A 88 -5.56 3.10 -1.62
C PHE A 88 -6.64 2.74 -2.65
N LEU A 89 -6.85 3.57 -3.67
CA LEU A 89 -7.79 3.33 -4.76
C LEU A 89 -9.19 2.99 -4.19
N ASN A 90 -9.76 1.85 -4.57
CA ASN A 90 -11.07 1.40 -4.14
C ASN A 90 -11.14 0.92 -2.67
N LYS A 91 -10.00 0.74 -1.99
CA LYS A 91 -9.95 0.29 -0.57
C LYS A 91 -9.78 1.43 0.42
N LYS A 92 -9.75 2.70 -0.04
CA LYS A 92 -9.54 3.88 0.83
C LYS A 92 -10.52 3.95 2.00
N SER A 93 -11.82 3.92 1.73
CA SER A 93 -12.86 4.05 2.77
C SER A 93 -12.82 2.92 3.78
N GLN A 94 -12.50 1.71 3.33
CA GLN A 94 -12.36 0.54 4.19
C GLN A 94 -11.15 0.65 5.11
N ILE A 95 -10.00 1.13 4.61
CA ILE A 95 -8.80 1.32 5.41
C ILE A 95 -8.98 2.45 6.42
N GLU A 96 -9.63 3.55 6.03
CA GLU A 96 -10.01 4.64 6.95
C GLU A 96 -10.93 4.12 8.06
N LYS A 97 -11.96 3.34 7.71
CA LYS A 97 -12.86 2.71 8.68
C LYS A 97 -12.09 1.78 9.62
N PHE A 98 -11.19 0.95 9.09
CA PHE A 98 -10.37 0.04 9.89
C PHE A 98 -9.46 0.80 10.88
N GLN A 99 -8.82 1.87 10.42
CA GLN A 99 -7.98 2.70 11.28
C GLN A 99 -8.78 3.35 12.41
N ASN A 100 -9.98 3.86 12.12
CA ASN A 100 -10.90 4.40 13.13
C ASN A 100 -11.33 3.32 14.14
N GLN A 101 -11.71 2.13 13.67
CA GLN A 101 -12.06 1.02 14.55
C GLN A 101 -10.90 0.64 15.48
N LEU A 102 -9.66 0.64 14.97
CA LEU A 102 -8.47 0.36 15.77
C LEU A 102 -8.25 1.45 16.84
N PHE A 103 -8.43 2.72 16.48
CA PHE A 103 -8.35 3.84 17.41
C PHE A 103 -9.39 3.71 18.52
N GLU A 104 -10.67 3.57 18.16
CA GLU A 104 -11.78 3.42 19.11
C GLU A 104 -11.60 2.21 20.03
N PHE A 105 -11.12 1.09 19.47
CA PHE A 105 -10.83 -0.13 20.23
C PHE A 105 -9.87 0.15 21.38
N PHE A 106 -8.70 0.75 21.11
CA PHE A 106 -7.72 1.05 22.15
C PHE A 106 -8.12 2.20 23.06
N GLN A 107 -8.88 3.18 22.56
CA GLN A 107 -9.44 4.26 23.38
C GLN A 107 -10.40 3.69 24.43
N ASN A 108 -11.28 2.76 24.05
CA ASN A 108 -12.21 2.09 24.95
C ASN A 108 -11.51 1.21 26.00
N LYS A 109 -10.28 0.76 25.73
CA LYS A 109 -9.40 0.07 26.69
C LYS A 109 -8.57 1.03 27.55
N LYS A 110 -8.84 2.34 27.48
CA LYS A 110 -8.17 3.41 28.26
C LYS A 110 -6.67 3.56 27.99
N PHE A 111 -6.20 3.24 26.78
CA PHE A 111 -4.84 3.58 26.38
C PHE A 111 -4.71 5.09 26.12
N GLU A 112 -3.60 5.70 26.55
CA GLU A 112 -3.31 7.10 26.28
C GLU A 112 -2.83 7.28 24.83
N ILE A 113 -3.76 7.56 23.93
CA ILE A 113 -3.45 7.78 22.51
C ILE A 113 -3.24 9.28 22.26
N LYS A 114 -2.01 9.68 21.92
CA LYS A 114 -1.64 11.10 21.68
C LYS A 114 -1.96 11.61 20.27
N HIS A 115 -2.54 10.79 19.41
CA HIS A 115 -2.83 11.15 18.01
C HIS A 115 -4.22 11.77 17.85
N ASN A 116 -4.30 12.79 17.01
CA ASN A 116 -5.58 13.34 16.55
C ASN A 116 -6.20 12.38 15.53
N HIS A 117 -7.29 11.71 15.90
CA HIS A 117 -7.99 10.75 15.03
C HIS A 117 -8.73 11.42 13.87
N ASN A 118 -8.99 12.73 13.94
CA ASN A 118 -9.83 13.42 12.95
C ASN A 118 -9.21 13.50 11.55
N PHE A 119 -7.92 13.18 11.39
CA PHE A 119 -7.23 13.27 10.10
C PHE A 119 -6.24 12.11 9.91
N PHE A 120 -6.75 10.94 9.51
CA PHE A 120 -5.88 9.87 9.03
C PHE A 120 -5.27 10.28 7.67
N LEU A 121 -3.97 10.56 7.67
CA LEU A 121 -3.19 10.83 6.47
C LEU A 121 -2.30 9.60 6.22
N PRO A 122 -2.73 8.62 5.41
CA PRO A 122 -1.90 7.45 5.13
C PRO A 122 -0.65 7.86 4.38
N HIS A 123 0.51 7.63 4.97
CA HIS A 123 1.79 7.95 4.38
C HIS A 123 2.90 7.04 4.90
N VAL A 124 4.00 6.99 4.15
CA VAL A 124 5.24 6.34 4.56
C VAL A 124 6.31 7.40 4.73
N THR A 125 6.95 7.46 5.90
CA THR A 125 8.09 8.37 6.10
C THR A 125 9.32 7.81 5.38
N ILE A 126 9.99 8.66 4.59
CA ILE A 126 11.17 8.29 3.79
C ILE A 126 12.46 8.88 4.38
N CYS A 127 12.42 10.14 4.83
CA CYS A 127 13.60 10.84 5.35
C CYS A 127 13.21 11.73 6.55
N ARG A 128 14.12 11.93 7.50
CA ARG A 128 13.89 12.77 8.70
C ARG A 128 15.01 13.79 8.93
N ASN A 129 14.66 15.06 8.98
CA ASN A 129 15.54 16.22 9.20
C ASN A 129 16.63 16.37 8.11
N ASN A 130 17.08 17.61 7.90
CA ASN A 130 18.21 17.93 7.02
C ASN A 130 18.06 17.33 5.61
N PHE A 131 17.05 17.79 4.87
CA PHE A 131 16.80 17.41 3.48
C PHE A 131 16.51 18.65 2.63
N ASP A 132 16.83 18.57 1.35
CA ASP A 132 16.51 19.60 0.36
C ASP A 132 15.12 19.37 -0.24
N ILE A 133 14.17 20.25 0.06
CA ILE A 133 12.78 20.15 -0.39
C ILE A 133 12.68 20.07 -1.92
N ASN A 134 13.49 20.83 -2.66
CA ASN A 134 13.39 20.88 -4.11
C ASN A 134 13.87 19.56 -4.72
N LYS A 135 14.99 19.01 -4.24
CA LYS A 135 15.47 17.69 -4.68
C LYS A 135 14.44 16.59 -4.47
N TRP A 136 13.73 16.60 -3.33
CA TRP A 136 12.68 15.62 -3.05
C TRP A 136 11.41 15.82 -3.87
N LYS A 137 11.11 17.04 -4.30
CA LYS A 137 10.01 17.30 -5.25
C LYS A 137 10.37 16.80 -6.64
N ASP A 138 11.58 17.12 -7.10
CA ASP A 138 12.04 16.81 -8.46
C ASP A 138 12.29 15.31 -8.66
N SER A 139 12.65 14.59 -7.59
CA SER A 139 12.85 13.13 -7.61
C SER A 139 11.59 12.31 -7.35
N PHE A 140 10.48 12.94 -6.96
CA PHE A 140 9.27 12.18 -6.65
C PHE A 140 8.61 11.65 -7.92
N ILE A 141 8.45 10.34 -7.97
CA ILE A 141 7.70 9.64 -9.01
C ILE A 141 6.63 8.82 -8.31
N LYS A 142 5.43 8.75 -8.90
CA LYS A 142 4.38 7.85 -8.38
C LYS A 142 4.88 6.42 -8.43
N THR A 143 4.62 5.64 -7.38
CA THR A 143 5.13 4.27 -7.28
C THR A 143 4.04 3.34 -6.79
N PRO A 144 3.83 2.18 -7.43
CA PRO A 144 2.78 1.26 -7.05
C PRO A 144 3.17 0.51 -5.78
N LEU A 145 2.19 0.16 -4.96
CA LEU A 145 2.40 -0.61 -3.75
C LEU A 145 1.26 -1.58 -3.47
N TYR A 146 1.51 -2.55 -2.60
CA TYR A 146 0.47 -3.32 -1.92
C TYR A 146 0.84 -3.57 -0.46
N LEU A 147 -0.16 -3.81 0.38
CA LEU A 147 0.05 -4.09 1.80
C LEU A 147 0.50 -5.55 2.00
N LYS A 148 1.58 -5.80 2.74
CA LYS A 148 2.09 -7.15 3.02
C LYS A 148 1.50 -7.74 4.29
N SER A 149 1.41 -6.93 5.34
CA SER A 149 0.88 -7.37 6.63
C SER A 149 0.50 -6.21 7.53
N PHE A 150 -0.39 -6.50 8.48
CA PHE A 150 -0.71 -5.67 9.62
C PHE A 150 0.14 -6.11 10.82
N ASN A 151 0.85 -5.18 11.44
CA ASN A 151 1.85 -5.50 12.45
C ASN A 151 1.70 -4.62 13.69
N LEU A 152 2.05 -5.19 14.85
CA LEU A 152 2.47 -4.44 16.03
C LEU A 152 3.99 -4.31 16.00
N PHE A 153 4.49 -3.08 16.09
CA PHE A 153 5.90 -2.75 16.09
C PHE A 153 6.34 -2.17 17.42
N GLU A 154 7.60 -2.41 17.76
CA GLU A 154 8.38 -1.68 18.74
C GLU A 154 9.30 -0.69 18.02
N SER A 155 9.36 0.56 18.48
CA SER A 155 10.32 1.55 18.01
C SER A 155 11.56 1.56 18.90
N LEU A 156 12.70 1.20 18.32
CA LEU A 156 14.00 1.12 19.00
C LEU A 156 14.79 2.44 18.96
N GLY A 157 14.15 3.54 18.53
CA GLY A 157 14.84 4.80 18.20
C GLY A 157 15.47 4.78 16.80
N GLY A 158 15.94 5.94 16.34
CA GLY A 158 16.64 6.05 15.04
C GLY A 158 15.82 5.70 13.79
N SER A 159 14.49 5.53 13.91
CA SER A 159 13.62 4.95 12.87
C SER A 159 13.90 3.46 12.58
N VAL A 160 14.40 2.73 13.58
CA VAL A 160 14.53 1.28 13.55
C VAL A 160 13.33 0.67 14.28
N TYR A 161 12.76 -0.37 13.69
CA TYR A 161 11.57 -1.03 14.20
C TYR A 161 11.76 -2.54 14.33
N LYS A 162 11.17 -3.12 15.37
CA LYS A 162 11.08 -4.57 15.57
C LYS A 162 9.63 -4.99 15.52
N THR A 163 9.31 -5.99 14.71
CA THR A 163 7.97 -6.59 14.68
C THR A 163 7.77 -7.43 15.95
N LEU A 164 6.73 -7.11 16.72
CA LEU A 164 6.32 -7.84 17.91
C LEU A 164 5.21 -8.86 17.62
N TRP A 165 4.29 -8.48 16.73
CA TRP A 165 3.20 -9.34 16.26
C TRP A 165 2.89 -9.01 14.80
N LYS A 166 2.50 -10.03 14.03
CA LYS A 166 2.30 -9.93 12.58
C LYS A 166 1.08 -10.74 12.15
N LYS A 167 0.22 -10.11 11.35
CA LYS A 167 -0.87 -10.74 10.63
C LYS A 167 -0.69 -10.51 9.13
N ILE A 168 -0.40 -11.59 8.41
CA ILE A 168 -0.18 -11.58 6.95
C ILE A 168 -1.54 -11.61 6.23
N PHE A 169 -1.68 -10.83 5.17
CA PHE A 169 -2.85 -10.95 4.28
C PHE A 169 -2.78 -12.29 3.53
N VAL A 170 -3.93 -12.96 3.39
CA VAL A 170 -3.95 -14.36 2.93
C VAL A 170 -3.33 -14.52 1.55
N GLN A 171 -3.58 -13.58 0.63
CA GLN A 171 -3.08 -13.65 -0.75
C GLN A 171 -2.53 -12.31 -1.24
N LYS A 172 -1.46 -12.37 -2.04
CA LYS A 172 -1.00 -11.23 -2.84
C LYS A 172 -2.05 -10.88 -3.92
N PRO A 173 -2.19 -9.59 -4.29
CA PRO A 173 -3.15 -9.16 -5.31
C PRO A 173 -2.81 -9.66 -6.71
N PHE A 174 -1.52 -9.85 -6.99
CA PHE A 174 -1.03 -10.39 -8.24
C PHE A 174 0.29 -11.16 -8.04
N LEU A 175 0.59 -12.04 -8.99
CA LEU A 175 1.85 -12.76 -9.11
C LEU A 175 2.20 -12.86 -10.58
N GLU A 176 3.38 -12.39 -10.97
CA GLU A 176 3.91 -12.63 -12.31
C GLU A 176 4.24 -14.13 -12.46
N ILE A 177 3.80 -14.74 -13.55
CA ILE A 177 4.01 -16.15 -13.84
C ILE A 177 4.80 -16.34 -15.15
N PRO A 178 5.61 -17.40 -15.26
CA PRO A 178 6.19 -17.76 -16.54
C PRO A 178 5.09 -18.12 -17.54
N HIS A 179 5.13 -17.52 -18.73
CA HIS A 179 4.19 -17.79 -19.80
C HIS A 179 4.90 -17.65 -21.16
N THR A 180 4.36 -18.28 -22.21
CA THR A 180 4.96 -18.24 -23.57
C THR A 180 4.75 -16.91 -24.28
N ALA A 181 3.70 -16.18 -23.91
CA ALA A 181 3.52 -14.76 -24.20
C ALA A 181 4.26 -13.96 -23.13
N ASP A 182 5.03 -12.95 -23.54
CA ASP A 182 6.16 -12.40 -22.79
C ASP A 182 5.86 -11.93 -21.35
N ILE A 183 4.64 -11.48 -21.06
CA ILE A 183 4.23 -11.08 -19.71
C ILE A 183 2.87 -11.71 -19.36
N ALA A 184 2.79 -12.37 -18.20
CA ALA A 184 1.55 -12.90 -17.66
C ALA A 184 1.48 -12.78 -16.13
N TYR A 185 0.27 -12.60 -15.62
CA TYR A 185 -0.01 -12.47 -14.19
C TYR A 185 -1.18 -13.35 -13.76
N LEU A 186 -1.09 -13.92 -12.57
CA LEU A 186 -2.26 -14.36 -11.81
C LEU A 186 -2.78 -13.19 -10.99
N ILE A 187 -3.89 -12.59 -11.42
CA ILE A 187 -4.58 -11.49 -10.74
C ILE A 187 -5.68 -12.06 -9.85
N LYS A 188 -5.82 -11.51 -8.64
CA LYS A 188 -6.82 -11.96 -7.66
C LYS A 188 -7.69 -10.80 -7.21
N GLY A 189 -9.00 -11.00 -7.11
CA GLY A 189 -9.94 -9.95 -6.70
C GLY A 189 -11.15 -10.53 -5.96
N ALA A 190 -11.74 -9.79 -5.01
CA ALA A 190 -13.02 -10.20 -4.42
C ALA A 190 -14.22 -9.87 -5.36
N ASN A 191 -13.99 -8.99 -6.34
CA ASN A 191 -14.95 -8.57 -7.36
C ASN A 191 -14.19 -8.04 -8.59
N PHE A 192 -14.91 -7.66 -9.65
CA PHE A 192 -14.30 -7.14 -10.88
C PHE A 192 -13.57 -5.80 -10.69
N SER A 193 -14.01 -4.95 -9.76
CA SER A 193 -13.28 -3.71 -9.44
C SER A 193 -11.91 -4.02 -8.83
N ASP A 194 -11.83 -4.99 -7.92
CA ASP A 194 -10.55 -5.45 -7.39
C ASP A 194 -9.66 -6.04 -8.48
N LEU A 195 -10.22 -6.81 -9.43
CA LEU A 195 -9.45 -7.29 -10.58
C LEU A 195 -8.88 -6.14 -11.41
N LEU A 196 -9.69 -5.12 -11.72
CA LEU A 196 -9.23 -3.93 -12.46
C LEU A 196 -8.06 -3.23 -11.77
N TYR A 197 -8.21 -2.88 -10.49
CA TYR A 197 -7.18 -2.14 -9.77
C TYR A 197 -5.93 -2.98 -9.50
N ASN A 198 -6.08 -4.27 -9.22
CA ASN A 198 -4.94 -5.17 -9.01
C ASN A 198 -4.17 -5.41 -10.32
N SER A 199 -4.86 -5.56 -11.46
CA SER A 199 -4.23 -5.61 -12.79
C SER A 199 -3.50 -4.31 -13.13
N PHE A 200 -4.14 -3.15 -12.92
CA PHE A 200 -3.53 -1.86 -13.18
C PHE A 200 -2.26 -1.64 -12.35
N ILE A 201 -2.29 -2.01 -11.07
CA ILE A 201 -1.12 -1.94 -10.20
C ILE A 201 -0.05 -2.96 -10.63
N ALA A 202 -0.40 -4.18 -11.04
CA ALA A 202 0.56 -5.15 -11.56
C ALA A 202 1.32 -4.61 -12.80
N LEU A 203 0.60 -4.02 -13.76
CA LEU A 203 1.20 -3.36 -14.93
C LEU A 203 2.06 -2.15 -14.53
N SER A 204 1.63 -1.40 -13.51
CA SER A 204 2.39 -0.28 -12.97
C SER A 204 3.71 -0.69 -12.31
N PHE A 205 3.81 -1.93 -11.79
CA PHE A 205 5.09 -2.49 -11.34
C PHE A 205 6.05 -2.75 -12.51
N LYS A 206 5.57 -2.90 -13.76
CA LYS A 206 6.42 -2.98 -14.96
C LYS A 206 6.78 -1.62 -15.52
N CYS A 207 5.86 -0.66 -15.46
CA CYS A 207 6.06 0.68 -15.98
C CYS A 207 5.44 1.74 -15.07
N LEU A 208 6.27 2.47 -14.33
CA LEU A 208 5.82 3.44 -13.33
C LEU A 208 5.01 4.59 -13.92
N SER A 209 5.33 5.04 -15.14
CA SER A 209 4.61 6.15 -15.79
C SER A 209 3.15 5.80 -16.07
N PHE A 210 2.81 4.51 -16.16
CA PHE A 210 1.43 4.04 -16.30
C PHE A 210 0.51 4.48 -15.15
N LEU A 211 1.06 4.70 -13.94
CA LEU A 211 0.31 5.26 -12.81
C LEU A 211 -0.25 6.66 -13.06
N ASN A 212 0.23 7.39 -14.07
CA ASN A 212 -0.32 8.70 -14.40
C ASN A 212 -1.76 8.63 -14.94
N TYR A 213 -2.18 7.45 -15.40
CA TYR A 213 -3.48 7.25 -16.05
C TYR A 213 -4.54 6.60 -15.15
N PHE A 214 -4.28 6.45 -13.84
CA PHE A 214 -5.23 5.81 -12.91
C PHE A 214 -6.61 6.47 -12.86
N LYS A 215 -6.70 7.77 -13.16
CA LYS A 215 -7.96 8.53 -13.18
C LYS A 215 -8.87 8.17 -14.35
N GLU A 216 -8.34 7.47 -15.34
CA GLU A 216 -9.06 7.03 -16.53
C GLU A 216 -9.83 5.73 -16.29
N LEU A 217 -9.57 5.04 -15.18
CA LEU A 217 -10.26 3.82 -14.79
C LEU A 217 -11.72 4.13 -14.43
N LYS A 218 -12.63 3.32 -14.99
CA LYS A 218 -14.08 3.44 -14.77
C LYS A 218 -14.60 2.27 -13.95
N ASP A 219 -15.85 2.39 -13.51
CA ASP A 219 -16.55 1.28 -12.87
C ASP A 219 -16.75 0.11 -13.84
N VAL A 220 -16.61 -1.10 -13.32
CA VAL A 220 -16.66 -2.36 -14.08
C VAL A 220 -17.64 -3.34 -13.46
N LYS A 221 -18.31 -4.14 -14.30
CA LYS A 221 -19.28 -5.16 -13.86
C LYS A 221 -18.96 -6.55 -14.36
N THR A 222 -18.08 -6.67 -15.35
CA THR A 222 -17.67 -7.92 -15.99
C THR A 222 -16.16 -7.93 -16.22
N ILE A 223 -15.63 -9.09 -16.62
CA ILE A 223 -14.23 -9.18 -17.05
C ILE A 223 -13.95 -8.45 -18.36
N ASP A 224 -14.91 -8.45 -19.28
CA ASP A 224 -14.77 -7.72 -20.53
C ASP A 224 -14.64 -6.21 -20.25
N ASP A 225 -15.42 -5.68 -19.29
CA ASP A 225 -15.27 -4.28 -18.86
C ASP A 225 -13.87 -4.01 -18.30
N VAL A 226 -13.30 -4.94 -17.52
CA VAL A 226 -11.94 -4.82 -16.98
C VAL A 226 -10.92 -4.73 -18.11
N ILE A 227 -11.01 -5.63 -19.09
CA ILE A 227 -10.09 -5.72 -20.23
C ILE A 227 -10.21 -4.49 -21.13
N ILE A 228 -11.44 -4.06 -21.41
CA ILE A 228 -11.71 -2.83 -22.17
C ILE A 228 -11.10 -1.63 -21.45
N ASN A 229 -11.31 -1.50 -20.13
CA ASN A 229 -10.73 -0.40 -19.35
C ASN A 229 -9.20 -0.41 -19.40
N LEU A 230 -8.56 -1.55 -19.16
CA LEU A 230 -7.09 -1.64 -19.19
C LEU A 230 -6.53 -1.27 -20.57
N ASN A 231 -7.12 -1.79 -21.65
CA ASN A 231 -6.71 -1.46 -23.01
C ASN A 231 -6.96 0.00 -23.38
N GLU A 232 -8.09 0.59 -22.99
CA GLU A 232 -8.35 2.03 -23.17
C GLU A 232 -7.27 2.88 -22.50
N VAL A 233 -6.83 2.49 -21.30
CA VAL A 233 -5.78 3.20 -20.57
C VAL A 233 -4.41 3.02 -21.24
N ILE A 234 -4.09 1.82 -21.72
CA ILE A 234 -2.87 1.56 -22.51
C ILE A 234 -2.84 2.43 -23.76
N THR A 235 -3.89 2.39 -24.57
CA THR A 235 -3.99 3.22 -25.79
C THR A 235 -3.88 4.71 -25.49
N LYS A 236 -4.49 5.20 -24.40
CA LYS A 236 -4.34 6.61 -24.00
C LYS A 236 -2.89 6.98 -23.66
N ALA A 237 -2.18 6.10 -22.94
CA ALA A 237 -0.79 6.32 -22.61
C ALA A 237 0.11 6.31 -23.86
N GLU A 238 -0.13 5.37 -24.79
CA GLU A 238 0.58 5.34 -26.08
C GLU A 238 0.34 6.60 -26.92
N ILE A 239 -0.91 7.06 -27.03
CA ILE A 239 -1.27 8.30 -27.74
C ILE A 239 -0.57 9.52 -27.11
N ALA A 240 -0.39 9.51 -25.79
CA ALA A 240 0.34 10.55 -25.07
C ALA A 240 1.87 10.46 -25.23
N GLY A 241 2.38 9.44 -25.94
CA GLY A 241 3.79 9.24 -26.24
C GLY A 241 4.56 8.43 -25.20
N GLU A 242 3.88 7.73 -24.29
CA GLU A 242 4.53 6.85 -23.33
C GLU A 242 5.03 5.57 -24.02
N HIS A 243 6.28 5.20 -23.77
CA HIS A 243 6.85 3.95 -24.25
C HIS A 243 6.58 2.83 -23.24
N LEU A 244 5.39 2.25 -23.33
CA LEU A 244 4.99 1.12 -22.49
C LEU A 244 5.69 -0.18 -22.95
N PRO A 245 6.09 -1.07 -22.01
CA PRO A 245 6.64 -2.38 -22.34
C PRO A 245 5.54 -3.41 -22.67
N PHE A 246 4.31 -2.95 -22.89
CA PHE A 246 3.13 -3.74 -23.20
C PHE A 246 2.19 -2.95 -24.11
N LYS A 247 1.49 -3.65 -25.01
CA LYS A 247 0.58 -3.09 -26.02
C LYS A 247 -0.88 -3.36 -25.74
N ALA A 248 -1.20 -4.51 -25.15
CA ALA A 248 -2.58 -4.90 -24.91
C ALA A 248 -2.70 -5.92 -23.77
N VAL A 249 -3.84 -5.92 -23.12
CA VAL A 249 -4.27 -7.01 -22.24
C VAL A 249 -5.20 -7.92 -23.02
N CYS A 250 -4.81 -9.19 -23.14
CA CYS A 250 -5.54 -10.21 -23.87
C CYS A 250 -6.43 -11.02 -22.93
N PHE A 251 -7.61 -11.42 -23.43
CA PHE A 251 -8.40 -12.44 -22.75
C PHE A 251 -7.82 -13.82 -23.08
N HIS A 252 -7.21 -14.44 -22.08
CA HIS A 252 -6.76 -15.83 -22.17
C HIS A 252 -7.26 -16.54 -20.92
N ALA A 253 -8.07 -17.57 -21.10
CA ALA A 253 -8.71 -18.37 -20.05
C ALA A 253 -9.86 -17.71 -19.27
N ASP A 254 -10.75 -18.58 -18.78
CA ASP A 254 -11.88 -18.22 -17.94
C ASP A 254 -11.43 -17.76 -16.55
N ILE A 255 -12.25 -16.91 -15.92
CA ILE A 255 -12.05 -16.57 -14.51
C ILE A 255 -12.44 -17.75 -13.63
N ILE A 256 -11.51 -18.17 -12.78
CA ILE A 256 -11.75 -19.19 -11.78
C ILE A 256 -12.21 -18.51 -10.49
N LYS A 257 -13.36 -18.90 -9.95
CA LYS A 257 -13.80 -18.48 -8.62
C LYS A 257 -13.47 -19.57 -7.58
N LYS A 258 -12.63 -19.26 -6.60
CA LYS A 258 -12.27 -20.17 -5.50
C LYS A 258 -12.30 -19.43 -4.17
N ASP A 259 -12.98 -20.00 -3.17
CA ASP A 259 -13.08 -19.41 -1.81
C ASP A 259 -13.56 -17.93 -1.80
N ASP A 260 -14.53 -17.61 -2.67
CA ASP A 260 -15.04 -16.26 -2.95
C ASP A 260 -14.03 -15.26 -3.52
N ILE A 261 -12.94 -15.76 -4.11
CA ILE A 261 -11.94 -14.95 -4.80
C ILE A 261 -11.98 -15.29 -6.28
N PHE A 262 -12.08 -14.27 -7.11
CA PHE A 262 -11.85 -14.37 -8.54
C PHE A 262 -10.35 -14.41 -8.79
N ILE A 263 -9.93 -15.37 -9.61
CA ILE A 263 -8.56 -15.54 -10.08
C ILE A 263 -8.61 -15.47 -11.61
N TRP A 264 -7.83 -14.56 -12.17
CA TRP A 264 -7.72 -14.35 -13.60
C TRP A 264 -6.26 -14.45 -14.03
N GLU A 265 -6.02 -15.27 -15.04
CA GLU A 265 -4.75 -15.29 -15.76
C GLU A 265 -4.75 -14.16 -16.79
N MET A 266 -4.15 -13.04 -16.41
CA MET A 266 -4.02 -11.87 -17.29
C MET A 266 -2.78 -12.04 -18.16
N ILE A 267 -2.98 -12.15 -19.47
CA ILE A 267 -1.90 -12.14 -20.45
C ILE A 267 -1.75 -10.76 -21.05
N VAL A 268 -0.51 -10.33 -21.21
CA VAL A 268 -0.15 -9.01 -21.69
C VAL A 268 0.74 -9.16 -22.92
N ASP A 269 0.29 -8.60 -24.03
CA ASP A 269 1.06 -8.52 -25.28
C ASP A 269 2.12 -7.42 -25.18
N VAL A 270 3.29 -7.62 -25.78
CA VAL A 270 4.47 -6.72 -25.68
C VAL A 270 4.91 -6.15 -27.02
#